data_AF-A0A931GM25-F1
#
_entry.id   AF-A0A931GM25-F1
#
_cell.length_a   1.000
_cell.length_b   1.000
_cell.length_c   1.000
_cell.angle_alpha   90.00
_cell.angle_beta   90.00
_cell.angle_gamma   90.00
#
_symmetry.space_group_name_H-M   'P 1'
#
loop_
_entity.id
_entity.type
_entity.pdbx_description
1 polymer ?
#
loop_
_entity_poly.entity_id
_entity_poly.type
_entity_poly.pdbx_seq_one_letter_code
_entity_poly.pdbx_strand_id
1 'polypeptide(L)'
;MPESLNDIPVAVITLWALAVAGWSIVAAGLYRGMSGFPRRTALIAHTLSAPGLVLVSAMLGLGALYGMIAATAEWWVLALITGFRPERLVAAGSPPRLAAWSALTALAVSGATPLVFHG
;
A
#
# COMPACT_ATOMS: atom_id res chain seq x y z
N MET A 1 -17.27 6.28 -31.56
CA MET A 1 -15.97 5.59 -31.39
C MET A 1 -15.59 5.71 -29.93
N PRO A 2 -15.25 4.62 -29.22
CA PRO A 2 -14.93 4.73 -27.80
C PRO A 2 -13.63 5.53 -27.64
N GLU A 3 -13.72 6.56 -26.81
CA GLU A 3 -12.61 7.39 -26.34
C GLU A 3 -11.57 6.50 -25.65
N SER A 4 -10.30 6.81 -25.87
CA SER A 4 -9.24 5.83 -25.86
C SER A 4 -8.88 5.34 -24.45
N LEU A 5 -8.57 4.05 -24.32
CA LEU A 5 -7.78 3.52 -23.20
C LEU A 5 -6.32 4.05 -23.22
N ASN A 6 -5.96 4.88 -24.21
CA ASN A 6 -4.63 5.46 -24.40
C ASN A 6 -4.40 6.78 -23.64
N ASP A 7 -5.44 7.40 -23.07
CA ASP A 7 -5.32 8.69 -22.39
C ASP A 7 -4.95 8.58 -20.90
N ILE A 8 -4.81 7.35 -20.37
CA ILE A 8 -4.36 7.14 -18.99
C ILE A 8 -2.83 7.23 -18.95
N PRO A 9 -2.23 8.13 -18.15
CA PRO A 9 -0.78 8.23 -18.04
C PRO A 9 -0.15 6.90 -17.65
N VAL A 10 0.94 6.51 -18.32
CA VAL A 10 1.66 5.26 -18.04
C VAL A 10 2.07 5.16 -16.57
N ALA A 11 2.42 6.30 -15.95
CA ALA A 11 2.72 6.37 -14.52
C ALA A 11 1.54 5.92 -13.64
N VAL A 12 0.30 6.27 -14.02
CA VAL A 12 -0.92 5.85 -13.31
C VAL A 12 -1.15 4.35 -13.47
N ILE A 13 -1.03 3.80 -14.68
CA ILE A 13 -1.15 2.34 -14.91
C ILE A 13 -0.10 1.58 -14.11
N THR A 14 1.15 2.07 -14.14
CA THR A 14 2.28 1.48 -13.41
C THR A 14 2.03 1.52 -11.90
N LEU A 15 1.54 2.66 -11.38
CA LEU A 15 1.17 2.80 -9.98
C LEU A 15 0.10 1.77 -9.59
N TRP A 16 -0.96 1.61 -10.38
CA TRP A 16 -2.00 0.62 -10.12
C TRP A 16 -1.46 -0.81 -10.12
N ALA A 17 -0.61 -1.17 -11.08
CA ALA A 17 0.03 -2.48 -11.13
C ALA A 17 0.89 -2.74 -9.88
N LEU A 18 1.70 -1.75 -9.47
CA LEU A 18 2.51 -1.81 -8.26
C LEU A 18 1.66 -1.88 -7.00
N ALA A 19 0.53 -1.17 -6.95
CA ALA A 19 -0.41 -1.19 -5.84
C ALA A 19 -1.00 -2.59 -5.65
N VAL A 20 -1.53 -3.18 -6.72
CA VAL A 20 -2.10 -4.55 -6.71
C VAL A 20 -1.04 -5.57 -6.32
N ALA A 21 0.17 -5.45 -6.86
CA ALA A 21 1.28 -6.34 -6.53
C ALA A 21 1.68 -6.23 -5.05
N GLY A 22 1.92 -5.01 -4.55
CA GLY A 22 2.29 -4.75 -3.16
C GLY A 22 1.22 -5.24 -2.18
N TRP A 23 -0.05 -4.93 -2.46
CA TRP A 23 -1.19 -5.39 -1.66
C TRP A 23 -1.24 -6.92 -1.59
N SER A 24 -1.08 -7.60 -2.74
CA SER A 24 -1.13 -9.06 -2.84
C SER A 24 0.03 -9.73 -2.12
N ILE A 25 1.23 -9.15 -2.22
CA ILE A 25 2.43 -9.61 -1.52
C ILE A 25 2.21 -9.57 0.00
N VAL A 26 1.68 -8.47 0.52
CA VAL A 26 1.38 -8.34 1.96
C VAL A 26 0.32 -9.35 2.38
N ALA A 27 -0.77 -9.49 1.61
CA ALA A 27 -1.81 -10.49 1.88
C ALA A 27 -1.25 -11.92 1.91
N ALA A 28 -0.40 -12.28 0.93
CA ALA A 28 0.24 -13.59 0.87
C ALA A 28 1.20 -13.81 2.06
N GLY A 29 1.95 -12.78 2.45
CA GLY A 29 2.81 -12.82 3.64
C GLY A 29 2.01 -13.08 4.92
N LEU A 30 0.94 -12.32 5.15
CA LEU A 30 0.03 -12.51 6.29
C LEU A 30 -0.61 -13.90 6.31
N TYR A 31 -1.03 -14.39 5.14
CA TYR A 31 -1.64 -15.72 5.01
C TYR A 31 -0.65 -16.84 5.38
N ARG A 32 0.61 -16.71 4.98
CA ARG A 32 1.68 -17.70 5.24
C ARG A 32 2.26 -17.60 6.65
N GLY A 33 2.39 -16.39 7.19
CA GLY A 33 3.10 -16.13 8.45
C GLY A 33 2.24 -16.25 9.72
N MET A 34 0.91 -16.32 9.57
CA MET A 34 -0.02 -16.35 10.71
C MET A 34 -0.99 -17.54 10.62
N SER A 35 -1.52 -17.97 11.76
CA SER A 35 -2.52 -19.03 11.84
C SER A 35 -3.71 -18.64 12.73
N GLY A 36 -4.85 -19.30 12.53
CA GLY A 36 -6.03 -19.14 13.37
C GLY A 36 -6.70 -17.76 13.27
N PHE A 37 -7.28 -17.31 14.39
CA PHE A 37 -8.03 -16.07 14.47
C PHE A 37 -7.21 -14.81 14.11
N PRO A 38 -5.95 -14.64 14.59
CA PRO A 38 -5.12 -13.49 14.22
C PRO A 38 -4.91 -13.32 12.71
N ARG A 39 -4.72 -14.43 11.96
CA ARG A 39 -4.62 -14.39 10.49
C ARG A 39 -5.88 -13.81 9.87
N ARG A 40 -7.05 -14.30 10.30
CA ARG A 40 -8.34 -13.88 9.75
C ARG A 40 -8.56 -12.38 9.98
N THR A 41 -8.31 -11.91 11.19
CA THR A 41 -8.46 -10.49 11.53
C THR A 41 -7.48 -9.62 10.75
N ALA A 42 -6.21 -10.03 10.63
CA ALA A 42 -5.21 -9.31 9.87
C ALA A 42 -5.56 -9.21 8.37
N LEU A 43 -6.02 -10.31 7.75
CA LEU A 43 -6.43 -10.32 6.35
C LEU A 43 -7.70 -9.49 6.11
N ILE A 44 -8.67 -9.52 7.02
CA ILE A 44 -9.85 -8.67 6.93
C ILE A 44 -9.45 -7.19 7.01
N ALA A 45 -8.64 -6.82 8.01
CA ALA A 45 -8.15 -5.44 8.14
C ALA A 45 -7.38 -4.99 6.89
N HIS A 46 -6.50 -5.83 6.36
CA HIS A 46 -5.75 -5.55 5.13
C HIS A 46 -6.66 -5.41 3.90
N THR A 47 -7.71 -6.21 3.82
CA THR A 47 -8.70 -6.10 2.72
C THR A 47 -9.52 -4.82 2.83
N LEU A 48 -9.88 -4.42 4.04
CA LEU A 48 -10.61 -3.17 4.30
C LEU A 48 -9.74 -1.91 4.13
N SER A 49 -8.41 -2.05 4.12
CA SER A 49 -7.51 -0.90 3.94
C SER A 49 -7.71 -0.18 2.59
N ALA A 50 -7.97 -0.92 1.50
CA ALA A 50 -8.18 -0.34 0.17
C ALA A 50 -9.46 0.53 0.07
N PRO A 51 -10.66 0.04 0.45
CA PRO A 51 -11.84 0.91 0.46
C PRO A 51 -11.74 2.01 1.53
N GLY A 52 -11.11 1.74 2.68
CA GLY A 52 -10.86 2.74 3.72
C GLY A 52 -10.00 3.91 3.22
N LEU A 53 -8.95 3.62 2.47
CA LEU A 53 -8.09 4.61 1.83
C LEU A 53 -8.87 5.52 0.87
N VAL A 54 -9.71 4.93 0.01
CA VAL A 54 -10.55 5.68 -0.94
C VAL A 54 -11.53 6.57 -0.19
N LEU A 55 -12.20 6.03 0.84
CA LEU A 55 -13.17 6.77 1.64
C LEU A 55 -12.53 7.94 2.39
N VAL A 56 -11.41 7.71 3.08
CA VAL A 56 -10.67 8.75 3.82
C VAL A 56 -10.16 9.82 2.86
N SER A 57 -9.58 9.43 1.72
CA SER A 57 -9.13 10.40 0.70
C SER A 57 -10.30 11.28 0.23
N ALA A 58 -11.44 10.65 -0.08
CA ALA A 58 -12.66 11.37 -0.49
C ALA A 58 -13.17 12.33 0.60
N MET A 59 -13.19 11.90 1.87
CA MET A 59 -13.61 12.74 2.99
C MET A 59 -12.69 13.96 3.21
N LEU A 60 -11.38 13.80 2.98
CA LEU A 60 -10.39 14.86 3.13
C LEU A 60 -10.32 15.80 1.92
N GLY A 61 -11.10 15.54 0.85
CA GLY A 61 -11.02 16.28 -0.41
C GLY A 61 -9.72 16.02 -1.17
N LEU A 62 -8.96 14.99 -0.80
CA LEU A 62 -7.74 14.55 -1.48
C LEU A 62 -8.12 13.63 -2.64
N GLY A 63 -7.53 13.85 -3.81
CA GLY A 63 -7.74 12.96 -4.95
C GLY A 63 -7.30 11.52 -4.62
N ALA A 64 -8.07 10.53 -5.09
CA ALA A 64 -7.79 9.10 -4.85
C ALA A 64 -6.37 8.69 -5.28
N LEU A 65 -5.75 9.43 -6.20
CA LEU A 65 -4.38 9.22 -6.65
C LEU A 65 -3.33 9.43 -5.54
N TYR A 66 -3.48 10.45 -4.69
CA TYR A 66 -2.60 10.65 -3.54
C TYR A 66 -2.70 9.50 -2.54
N GLY A 67 -3.93 9.05 -2.25
CA GLY A 67 -4.18 7.87 -1.44
C GLY A 67 -3.49 6.63 -2.03
N MET A 68 -3.65 6.39 -3.33
CA MET A 68 -3.04 5.26 -4.02
C MET A 68 -1.51 5.29 -4.00
N ILE A 69 -0.89 6.47 -4.15
CA ILE A 69 0.57 6.63 -4.01
C ILE A 69 1.00 6.23 -2.59
N ALA A 70 0.28 6.74 -1.57
CA ALA A 70 0.55 6.44 -0.17
C ALA A 70 0.46 4.94 0.13
N ALA A 71 -0.66 4.30 -0.23
CA ALA A 71 -0.86 2.89 0.03
C ALA A 71 0.13 1.98 -0.71
N THR A 72 0.46 2.33 -1.96
CA THR A 72 1.48 1.59 -2.73
C THR A 72 2.83 1.64 -2.03
N ALA A 73 3.25 2.84 -1.60
CA ALA A 73 4.48 3.01 -0.84
C ALA A 73 4.45 2.21 0.47
N GLU A 74 3.36 2.32 1.24
CA GLU A 74 3.18 1.61 2.51
C GLU A 74 3.35 0.09 2.36
N TRP A 75 2.72 -0.53 1.37
CA TRP A 75 2.77 -1.98 1.17
C TRP A 75 4.16 -2.47 0.72
N TRP A 76 4.80 -1.75 -0.19
CA TRP A 76 6.16 -2.10 -0.64
C TRP A 76 7.19 -1.90 0.47
N VAL A 77 7.13 -0.78 1.20
CA VAL A 77 8.03 -0.55 2.35
C VAL A 77 7.80 -1.62 3.40
N LEU A 78 6.54 -1.95 3.73
CA LEU A 78 6.23 -3.02 4.68
C LEU A 78 6.82 -4.37 4.26
N ALA A 79 6.67 -4.73 2.98
CA ALA A 79 7.25 -5.96 2.44
C ALA A 79 8.78 -5.95 2.56
N LEU A 80 9.44 -4.85 2.17
CA LEU A 80 10.91 -4.75 2.19
C LEU A 80 11.49 -4.80 3.60
N ILE A 81 11.00 -3.99 4.54
CA ILE A 81 11.55 -3.92 5.90
C ILE A 81 11.32 -5.20 6.70
N THR A 82 10.26 -5.95 6.36
CA THR A 82 9.96 -7.21 7.04
C THR A 82 10.60 -8.42 6.37
N GLY A 83 11.13 -8.26 5.15
CA GLY A 83 11.64 -9.35 4.32
C GLY A 83 10.52 -10.25 3.81
N PHE A 84 9.43 -9.66 3.31
CA PHE A 84 8.21 -10.32 2.84
C PHE A 84 7.49 -11.13 3.93
N ARG A 85 7.64 -10.70 5.18
CA ARG A 85 7.08 -11.32 6.39
C ARG A 85 6.34 -10.29 7.25
N PRO A 86 5.24 -9.71 6.73
CA PRO A 86 4.52 -8.60 7.36
C PRO A 86 4.04 -8.92 8.79
N GLU A 87 3.84 -10.21 9.10
CA GLU A 87 3.51 -10.68 10.45
C GLU A 87 4.56 -10.29 11.49
N ARG A 88 5.82 -10.06 11.10
CA ARG A 88 6.89 -9.65 12.02
C ARG A 88 6.70 -8.24 12.57
N LEU A 89 5.94 -7.38 11.86
CA LEU A 89 5.58 -6.07 12.38
C LEU A 89 4.34 -6.18 13.28
N VAL A 90 3.37 -7.01 12.89
CA VAL A 90 2.08 -7.19 13.58
C VAL A 90 2.23 -7.96 14.90
N ALA A 91 2.97 -9.06 14.91
CA ALA A 91 3.07 -9.98 16.05
C ALA A 91 4.12 -9.55 17.08
N ALA A 92 5.22 -8.92 16.64
CA ALA A 92 6.32 -8.53 17.52
C ALA A 92 6.21 -7.09 18.03
N GLY A 93 5.33 -6.26 17.44
CA GLY A 93 5.04 -4.90 17.93
C GLY A 93 6.27 -4.01 18.14
N SER A 94 7.36 -4.19 17.39
CA SER A 94 8.62 -3.53 17.69
C SER A 94 8.58 -2.04 17.29
N PRO A 95 8.63 -1.09 18.24
CA PRO A 95 8.53 0.34 17.94
C PRO A 95 9.59 0.84 16.93
N PRO A 96 10.85 0.37 16.96
CA PRO A 96 11.85 0.80 15.98
C PRO A 96 11.50 0.42 14.54
N ARG A 97 10.91 -0.76 14.30
CA ARG A 97 10.49 -1.15 12.95
C ARG A 97 9.26 -0.37 12.49
N LEU A 98 8.37 -0.03 13.42
CA LEU A 98 7.21 0.81 13.11
C LEU A 98 7.65 2.22 12.74
N ALA A 99 8.60 2.80 13.49
CA ALA A 99 9.20 4.08 13.15
C ALA A 99 9.93 4.04 11.79
N ALA A 100 10.72 2.98 11.53
CA ALA A 100 11.39 2.80 10.25
C ALA A 100 10.39 2.64 9.09
N TRP A 101 9.32 1.87 9.28
CA TRP A 101 8.23 1.73 8.32
C TRP A 101 7.59 3.08 7.99
N SER A 102 7.21 3.85 9.01
CA SER A 102 6.59 5.17 8.85
C SER A 102 7.53 6.14 8.14
N ALA A 103 8.80 6.21 8.55
CA ALA A 103 9.78 7.12 7.96
C ALA A 103 10.07 6.78 6.49
N LEU A 104 10.30 5.51 6.17
CA LEU A 104 10.56 5.08 4.80
C LEU A 104 9.34 5.24 3.91
N THR A 105 8.14 5.01 4.44
CA THR A 105 6.89 5.30 3.73
C THR A 105 6.81 6.79 3.41
N ALA A 106 7.01 7.67 4.37
CA ALA A 106 6.96 9.12 4.14
C ALA A 106 7.95 9.58 3.06
N LEU A 107 9.17 9.03 3.08
CA LEU A 107 10.17 9.29 2.04
C LEU A 107 9.73 8.79 0.66
N ALA A 108 9.23 7.55 0.58
CA ALA A 108 8.76 6.95 -0.65
C ALA A 108 7.57 7.72 -1.25
N VAL A 109 6.61 8.14 -0.44
CA VAL A 109 5.46 8.96 -0.86
C VAL A 109 5.94 10.31 -1.40
N SER A 110 6.83 10.97 -0.66
CA SER A 110 7.37 12.28 -1.05
C SER A 110 8.12 12.22 -2.39
N GLY A 111 8.83 11.11 -2.66
CA GLY A 111 9.54 10.90 -3.93
C GLY A 111 8.65 10.42 -5.07
N ALA A 112 7.68 9.54 -4.80
CA ALA A 112 6.80 8.97 -5.82
C ALA A 112 5.74 9.98 -6.32
N THR A 113 5.29 10.87 -5.45
CA THR A 113 4.30 11.90 -5.79
C THR A 113 4.71 12.73 -7.02
N PRO A 114 5.86 13.45 -7.02
CA PRO A 114 6.25 14.24 -8.19
C PRO A 114 6.49 13.38 -9.44
N LEU A 115 6.92 12.12 -9.30
CA LEU A 115 7.11 11.20 -10.43
C LEU A 115 5.80 10.79 -11.10
N VAL A 116 4.73 10.58 -10.32
CA VAL A 116 3.42 10.20 -10.86
C VAL A 116 2.69 11.40 -11.48
N PHE A 117 2.89 12.60 -10.94
CA PHE A 117 2.24 13.82 -11.43
C PHE A 117 2.97 14.52 -12.58
N HIS A 118 4.28 14.31 -12.74
CA HIS A 118 5.09 14.98 -13.77
C HIS A 118 5.86 14.02 -14.70
N GLY A 119 5.69 12.71 -14.52
CA GLY A 119 6.32 11.67 -15.36
C GLY A 119 5.42 11.16 -16.47
#